data_AF-A0A2V7V7U3-F1
#
_entry.id   AF-A0A2V7V7U3-F1
#
_cell.length_a   1.000
_cell.length_b   1.000
_cell.length_c   1.000
_cell.angle_alpha   90.00
_cell.angle_beta   90.00
_cell.angle_gamma   90.00
#
_symmetry.space_group_name_H-M   'P 1'
#
loop_
_entity.id
_entity.type
_entity.pdbx_description
1 polymer ?
#
loop_
_entity_poly.entity_id
_entity_poly.type
_entity_poly.pdbx_seq_one_letter_code
_entity_poly.pdbx_strand_id
1 'polypeptide(L)'
;MALLSLVSGGRILLRPTAETVATATRDFRIATGADDQPPGADQDQKDPRRFDGMIEEASAFYGVSSALVKAVIQAESRFNPLAVSPVGAQGLMQLMPVIAREYGAVNALDARQNIFAGVKYLGDLLDRYNGNVSLARLSTLM
;
A
#
# COMPACT_ATOMS: atom_id res chain seq x y z
N MET A 1 -15.32 51.30 -21.88
CA MET A 1 -15.58 51.98 -20.60
C MET A 1 -16.85 51.38 -20.01
N ALA A 2 -16.70 50.24 -19.33
CA ALA A 2 -17.82 49.40 -18.88
C ALA A 2 -18.27 49.78 -17.47
N LEU A 3 -19.57 49.98 -17.33
CA LEU A 3 -20.29 50.29 -16.10
C LEU A 3 -20.41 49.01 -15.25
N LEU A 4 -19.90 49.04 -14.02
CA LEU A 4 -19.93 47.92 -13.06
C LEU A 4 -21.26 47.91 -12.30
N SER A 5 -21.96 46.77 -12.35
CA SER A 5 -23.17 46.50 -11.56
C SER A 5 -22.86 45.66 -10.30
N LEU A 6 -23.64 45.93 -9.27
CA LEU A 6 -23.75 45.31 -7.94
C LEU A 6 -23.67 43.77 -7.90
N VAL A 7 -22.96 43.25 -6.90
CA VAL A 7 -23.33 42.02 -6.18
C VAL A 7 -23.13 42.21 -4.67
N SER A 8 -24.17 41.82 -3.94
CA SER A 8 -24.36 41.77 -2.49
C SER A 8 -23.36 40.87 -1.76
N GLY A 9 -22.98 41.24 -0.53
CA GLY A 9 -22.20 40.36 0.34
C GLY A 9 -21.70 41.03 1.63
N GLY A 10 -22.60 41.31 2.57
CA GLY A 10 -22.23 41.81 3.89
C GLY A 10 -21.62 40.73 4.77
N ARG A 11 -20.41 40.98 5.31
CA ARG A 11 -19.93 40.43 6.59
C ARG A 11 -19.10 41.49 7.30
N ILE A 12 -19.58 41.89 8.48
CA ILE A 12 -18.97 42.85 9.39
C ILE A 12 -17.75 42.17 10.05
N LEU A 13 -16.57 42.77 9.87
CA LEU A 13 -15.37 42.48 10.65
C LEU A 13 -15.45 43.26 11.96
N LEU A 14 -15.71 42.58 13.08
CA LEU A 14 -15.48 43.13 14.41
C LEU A 14 -14.32 42.38 15.05
N ARG A 15 -13.19 43.07 15.17
CA ARG A 15 -12.08 42.72 16.06
C ARG A 15 -12.46 43.14 17.49
N PRO A 16 -12.38 42.27 18.50
CA PRO A 16 -12.28 42.72 19.88
C PRO A 16 -10.80 42.82 20.29
N THR A 17 -10.44 44.01 20.74
CA THR A 17 -9.17 44.42 21.35
C THR A 17 -9.15 44.14 22.84
N ALA A 18 -8.01 43.61 23.30
CA ALA A 18 -7.33 43.81 24.59
C ALA A 18 -8.04 43.55 25.94
N GLU A 19 -7.45 42.58 26.66
CA GLU A 19 -6.98 42.66 28.05
C GLU A 19 -7.99 42.73 29.21
N THR A 20 -8.03 41.66 30.01
CA THR A 20 -7.89 41.75 31.48
C THR A 20 -7.27 40.44 31.98
N VAL A 21 -6.12 40.57 32.63
CA VAL A 21 -5.29 39.53 33.23
C VAL A 21 -5.78 39.27 34.66
N ALA A 22 -5.97 38.00 35.03
CA ALA A 22 -6.04 37.57 36.43
C ALA A 22 -5.45 36.15 36.59
N THR A 23 -4.18 36.16 36.99
CA THR A 23 -3.34 35.15 37.63
C THR A 23 -4.03 33.90 38.18
N ALA A 24 -3.63 32.74 37.66
CA ALA A 24 -3.57 31.49 38.42
C ALA A 24 -2.33 30.70 37.99
N THR A 25 -1.25 30.89 38.73
CA THR A 25 -0.01 30.11 38.66
C THR A 25 -0.31 28.62 38.82
N ARG A 26 -0.02 27.82 37.78
CA ARG A 26 0.24 26.37 37.89
C ARG A 26 1.09 25.92 36.70
N ASP A 27 2.39 25.95 36.94
CA ASP A 27 3.45 25.12 36.36
C ASP A 27 3.21 24.57 34.96
N PHE A 28 3.63 25.35 33.97
CA PHE A 28 3.90 24.85 32.63
C PHE A 28 5.09 23.88 32.69
N ARG A 29 4.79 22.59 32.92
CA ARG A 29 5.69 21.50 32.55
C ARG A 29 5.35 21.10 31.12
N ILE A 30 6.26 21.41 30.19
CA ILE A 30 6.33 20.74 28.89
C ILE A 30 6.46 19.24 29.18
N ALA A 31 5.36 18.49 29.03
CA ALA A 31 5.42 17.04 28.93
C ALA A 31 5.75 16.72 27.46
N THR A 32 7.03 16.48 27.21
CA THR A 32 7.51 15.82 26.01
C THR A 32 6.92 14.42 25.90
N GLY A 33 6.22 14.16 24.79
CA GLY A 33 6.16 12.90 24.05
C GLY A 33 5.72 11.63 24.78
N ALA A 34 4.46 11.26 24.61
CA ALA A 34 4.00 9.88 24.39
C ALA A 34 2.50 9.87 24.09
N ASP A 35 2.13 9.24 22.98
CA ASP A 35 0.87 8.50 22.80
C ASP A 35 -0.46 9.26 22.71
N ASP A 36 -0.63 10.04 21.65
CA ASP A 36 -1.96 10.48 21.16
C ASP A 36 -2.19 10.09 19.68
N GLN A 37 -1.71 8.90 19.29
CA GLN A 37 -2.01 8.30 17.99
C GLN A 37 -3.24 7.38 18.15
N PRO A 38 -4.32 7.56 17.37
CA PRO A 38 -5.50 6.71 17.47
C PRO A 38 -5.14 5.24 17.16
N PRO A 39 -5.53 4.27 18.01
CA PRO A 39 -5.23 2.87 17.77
C PRO A 39 -6.10 2.34 16.62
N GLY A 40 -5.50 2.06 15.46
CA GLY A 40 -6.17 1.28 14.42
C GLY A 40 -5.77 1.56 12.97
N ALA A 41 -5.27 2.76 12.63
CA ALA A 41 -5.10 3.13 11.22
C ALA A 41 -3.90 2.45 10.50
N ASP A 42 -2.91 1.95 11.24
CA ASP A 42 -1.68 1.36 10.66
C ASP A 42 -1.68 -0.18 10.62
N GLN A 43 -2.59 -0.83 11.38
CA GLN A 43 -2.61 -2.30 11.51
C GLN A 43 -3.29 -2.98 10.30
N ASP A 44 -4.33 -2.36 9.75
CA ASP A 44 -5.08 -2.88 8.58
C ASP A 44 -4.22 -2.96 7.31
N GLN A 45 -3.17 -2.15 7.21
CA GLN A 45 -2.25 -2.19 6.06
C GLN A 45 -1.24 -3.34 6.14
N LYS A 46 -1.00 -3.88 7.33
CA LYS A 46 0.00 -4.93 7.55
C LYS A 46 -0.62 -6.31 7.75
N ASP A 47 -1.93 -6.41 7.93
CA ASP A 47 -2.62 -7.71 8.07
C ASP A 47 -2.53 -8.53 6.76
N PRO A 48 -1.78 -9.66 6.74
CA PRO A 48 -1.67 -10.50 5.55
C PRO A 48 -3.02 -11.07 5.08
N ARG A 49 -3.98 -11.22 6.00
CA ARG A 49 -5.28 -11.86 5.73
C ARG A 49 -6.13 -11.07 4.74
N ARG A 50 -5.89 -9.77 4.58
CA ARG A 50 -6.61 -8.94 3.60
C ARG A 50 -6.37 -9.38 2.14
N PHE A 51 -5.30 -10.13 1.89
CA PHE A 51 -4.97 -10.64 0.56
C PHE A 51 -5.52 -12.05 0.31
N ASP A 52 -6.00 -12.76 1.34
CA ASP A 52 -6.41 -14.16 1.24
C ASP A 52 -7.45 -14.36 0.12
N GLY A 53 -8.48 -13.51 0.04
CA GLY A 53 -9.49 -13.61 -1.01
C GLY A 53 -8.91 -13.51 -2.43
N MET A 54 -7.95 -12.60 -2.65
CA MET A 54 -7.30 -12.45 -3.95
C MET A 54 -6.35 -13.61 -4.26
N ILE A 55 -5.67 -14.13 -3.24
CA ILE A 55 -4.77 -15.27 -3.36
C ILE A 55 -5.56 -16.52 -3.72
N GLU A 56 -6.63 -16.84 -2.99
CA GLU A 56 -7.47 -18.00 -3.28
C GLU A 56 -8.08 -17.91 -4.69
N GLU A 57 -8.54 -16.73 -5.09
CA GLU A 57 -9.10 -16.49 -6.42
C GLU A 57 -8.06 -16.74 -7.53
N ALA A 58 -6.87 -16.14 -7.43
CA ALA A 58 -5.80 -16.34 -8.41
C ALA A 58 -5.30 -17.78 -8.43
N SER A 59 -5.15 -18.40 -7.26
CA SER A 59 -4.76 -19.81 -7.11
C SER A 59 -5.73 -20.75 -7.79
N ALA A 60 -7.04 -20.56 -7.59
CA ALA A 60 -8.07 -21.35 -8.25
C ALA A 60 -8.05 -21.15 -9.77
N PHE A 61 -7.83 -19.92 -10.24
CA PHE A 61 -7.83 -19.59 -11.65
C PHE A 61 -6.64 -20.20 -12.42
N TYR A 62 -5.45 -20.18 -11.82
CA TYR A 62 -4.21 -20.65 -12.47
C TYR A 62 -3.73 -22.04 -12.01
N GLY A 63 -4.46 -22.70 -11.10
CA GLY A 63 -4.11 -24.06 -10.64
C GLY A 63 -2.88 -24.14 -9.75
N VAL A 64 -2.50 -23.05 -9.07
CA VAL A 64 -1.35 -23.00 -8.16
C VAL A 64 -1.83 -23.00 -6.71
N SER A 65 -1.25 -23.85 -5.85
CA SER A 65 -1.61 -23.95 -4.44
C SER A 65 -1.55 -22.60 -3.72
N SER A 66 -2.62 -22.18 -3.04
CA SER A 66 -2.67 -20.92 -2.29
C SER A 66 -1.68 -20.88 -1.13
N ALA A 67 -1.37 -22.03 -0.53
CA ALA A 67 -0.32 -22.14 0.48
C ALA A 67 1.07 -21.80 -0.09
N LEU A 68 1.36 -22.26 -1.32
CA LEU A 68 2.60 -21.92 -2.02
C LEU A 68 2.66 -20.42 -2.35
N VAL A 69 1.57 -19.86 -2.87
CA VAL A 69 1.49 -18.42 -3.19
C VAL A 69 1.74 -17.57 -1.93
N LYS A 70 1.11 -17.92 -0.79
CA LYS A 70 1.34 -17.23 0.49
C LYS A 70 2.80 -17.34 0.93
N ALA A 71 3.41 -18.52 0.82
CA ALA A 71 4.82 -18.72 1.18
C ALA A 71 5.76 -17.85 0.33
N VAL A 72 5.48 -17.74 -0.97
CA VAL A 72 6.23 -16.88 -1.90
C VAL A 72 6.05 -15.41 -1.54
N ILE A 73 4.83 -14.92 -1.36
CA ILE A 73 4.57 -13.52 -0.96
C ILE A 73 5.27 -13.17 0.36
N GLN A 74 5.23 -14.10 1.33
CA GLN A 74 5.92 -13.94 2.60
C GLN A 74 7.44 -13.81 2.42
N ALA A 75 8.04 -14.63 1.55
CA ALA A 75 9.48 -14.61 1.27
C ALA A 75 9.92 -13.36 0.50
N GLU A 76 9.12 -12.92 -0.47
CA GLU A 76 9.46 -11.82 -1.38
C GLU A 76 9.25 -10.44 -0.76
N SER A 77 8.12 -10.22 -0.09
CA SER A 77 7.72 -8.87 0.37
C SER A 77 7.30 -8.80 1.83
N ARG A 78 7.16 -9.96 2.51
CA ARG A 78 6.50 -10.04 3.83
C ARG A 78 5.11 -9.39 3.83
N PHE A 79 4.35 -9.63 2.75
CA PHE A 79 3.01 -9.05 2.53
C PHE A 79 2.96 -7.52 2.42
N ASN A 80 4.07 -6.86 2.06
CA ASN A 80 4.06 -5.43 1.75
C ASN A 80 3.70 -5.19 0.26
N PRO A 81 2.51 -4.66 -0.06
CA PRO A 81 2.10 -4.44 -1.45
C PRO A 81 2.84 -3.28 -2.13
N LEU A 82 3.53 -2.44 -1.35
CA LEU A 82 4.31 -1.31 -1.84
C LEU A 82 5.82 -1.60 -1.85
N ALA A 83 6.21 -2.87 -1.65
CA ALA A 83 7.62 -3.25 -1.65
C ALA A 83 8.27 -2.97 -3.02
N VAL A 84 9.41 -2.28 -3.01
CA VAL A 84 10.24 -2.06 -4.19
C VAL A 84 11.68 -2.43 -3.85
N SER A 85 12.26 -3.37 -4.60
CA SER A 85 13.66 -3.76 -4.42
C SER A 85 14.62 -2.73 -5.03
N PRO A 86 15.91 -2.72 -4.65
CA PRO A 86 16.92 -1.85 -5.27
C PRO A 86 17.06 -2.01 -6.79
N VAL A 87 16.61 -3.16 -7.31
CA VAL A 87 16.75 -3.53 -8.71
C VAL A 87 15.44 -3.37 -9.49
N GLY A 88 14.40 -2.86 -8.81
CA GLY A 88 13.14 -2.45 -9.44
C GLY A 88 12.03 -3.50 -9.39
N ALA A 89 12.18 -4.60 -8.66
CA ALA A 89 11.10 -5.57 -8.43
C ALA A 89 10.01 -4.95 -7.55
N GLN A 90 8.73 -5.21 -7.85
CA GLN A 90 7.59 -4.48 -7.28
C GLN A 90 6.52 -5.39 -6.68
N GLY A 91 5.93 -4.92 -5.58
CA GLY A 91 4.72 -5.45 -4.98
C GLY A 91 4.90 -6.75 -4.20
N LEU A 92 3.77 -7.42 -3.94
CA LEU A 92 3.67 -8.59 -3.06
C LEU A 92 4.55 -9.76 -3.49
N MET A 93 4.63 -10.01 -4.79
CA MET A 93 5.36 -11.11 -5.40
C MET A 93 6.67 -10.66 -6.07
N GLN A 94 7.11 -9.41 -5.80
CA GLN A 94 8.36 -8.83 -6.30
C GLN A 94 8.59 -9.08 -7.80
N LEU A 95 7.62 -8.68 -8.62
CA LEU A 95 7.70 -8.82 -10.06
C LEU A 95 8.55 -7.71 -10.66
N MET A 96 9.46 -8.06 -11.58
CA MET A 96 10.12 -7.06 -12.42
C MET A 96 9.10 -6.39 -13.35
N PRO A 97 9.21 -5.08 -13.65
CA PRO A 97 8.18 -4.37 -14.41
C PRO A 97 7.91 -4.94 -15.80
N VAL A 98 8.91 -5.53 -16.45
CA VAL A 98 8.75 -6.23 -17.74
C VAL A 98 7.81 -7.41 -17.58
N ILE A 99 8.07 -8.28 -16.59
CA ILE A 99 7.28 -9.46 -16.31
C ILE A 99 5.87 -9.09 -15.84
N ALA A 100 5.75 -8.11 -14.95
CA ALA A 100 4.44 -7.62 -14.51
C ALA A 100 3.55 -7.27 -15.72
N ARG A 101 4.09 -6.53 -16.70
CA ARG A 101 3.35 -6.16 -17.91
C ARG A 101 3.05 -7.36 -18.82
N GLU A 102 4.01 -8.24 -19.06
CA GLU A 102 3.82 -9.45 -19.88
C GLU A 102 2.69 -10.34 -19.35
N TYR A 103 2.52 -10.35 -18.02
CA TYR A 103 1.50 -11.15 -17.32
C TYR A 103 0.24 -10.35 -16.95
N GLY A 104 0.08 -9.13 -17.48
CA GLY A 104 -1.17 -8.36 -17.42
C GLY A 104 -1.30 -7.40 -16.24
N ALA A 105 -0.27 -7.23 -15.41
CA ALA A 105 -0.23 -6.17 -14.40
C ALA A 105 0.25 -4.86 -15.01
N VAL A 106 -0.68 -3.93 -15.22
CA VAL A 106 -0.40 -2.55 -15.66
C VAL A 106 0.27 -1.76 -14.54
N ASN A 107 -0.17 -2.00 -13.30
CA ASN A 107 0.43 -1.45 -12.09
C ASN A 107 0.84 -2.60 -11.15
N ALA A 108 2.13 -2.88 -11.04
CA ALA A 108 2.65 -3.95 -10.18
C ALA A 108 2.58 -3.61 -8.68
N LEU A 109 2.29 -2.37 -8.29
CA LEU A 109 2.02 -1.98 -6.90
C LEU A 109 0.53 -2.11 -6.52
N ASP A 110 -0.35 -2.36 -7.49
CA ASP A 110 -1.71 -2.79 -7.20
C ASP A 110 -1.68 -4.27 -6.77
N ALA A 111 -2.15 -4.54 -5.55
CA ALA A 111 -2.03 -5.86 -4.93
C ALA A 111 -2.73 -6.94 -5.77
N ARG A 112 -3.92 -6.66 -6.31
CA ARG A 112 -4.69 -7.62 -7.11
C ARG A 112 -3.96 -7.94 -8.41
N GLN A 113 -3.55 -6.92 -9.15
CA GLN A 113 -2.79 -7.11 -10.39
C GLN A 113 -1.49 -7.87 -10.14
N ASN A 114 -0.75 -7.52 -9.08
CA ASN A 114 0.50 -8.18 -8.73
C ASN A 114 0.31 -9.67 -8.39
N ILE A 115 -0.70 -10.00 -7.56
CA ILE A 115 -1.02 -11.39 -7.22
C ILE A 115 -1.41 -12.16 -8.49
N PHE A 116 -2.32 -11.64 -9.31
CA PHE A 116 -2.77 -12.36 -10.50
C PHE A 116 -1.65 -12.59 -11.52
N ALA A 117 -0.85 -11.56 -11.81
CA ALA A 117 0.28 -11.70 -12.72
C ALA A 117 1.36 -12.63 -12.15
N GLY A 118 1.65 -12.52 -10.85
CA GLY A 118 2.68 -13.32 -10.20
C GLY A 118 2.29 -14.79 -10.04
N VAL A 119 1.03 -15.10 -9.76
CA VAL A 119 0.55 -16.49 -9.68
C VAL A 119 0.55 -17.14 -11.07
N LYS A 120 0.14 -16.40 -12.11
CA LYS A 120 0.23 -16.88 -13.49
C LYS A 120 1.68 -17.20 -13.87
N TYR A 121 2.60 -16.26 -13.61
CA TYR A 121 4.02 -16.47 -13.90
C TYR A 121 4.61 -17.63 -13.09
N LEU A 122 4.23 -17.75 -11.81
CA LEU A 122 4.65 -18.87 -10.97
C LEU A 122 4.17 -20.21 -11.53
N GLY A 123 2.94 -20.31 -12.03
CA GLY A 123 2.44 -21.50 -12.72
C GLY A 123 3.31 -21.88 -13.91
N ASP A 124 3.58 -20.93 -14.81
CA ASP A 124 4.43 -21.15 -15.99
C ASP A 124 5.86 -21.58 -15.62
N LEU A 125 6.41 -21.05 -14.53
CA LEU A 125 7.72 -21.48 -14.01
C LEU A 125 7.68 -22.91 -13.46
N LEU A 126 6.64 -23.26 -12.71
CA LEU A 126 6.48 -24.62 -12.17
C LEU A 126 6.36 -25.63 -13.31
N ASP A 127 5.59 -25.32 -14.35
CA ASP A 127 5.46 -26.17 -15.54
C ASP A 127 6.80 -26.31 -16.27
N ARG A 128 7.53 -25.20 -16.45
CA ARG A 128 8.84 -25.19 -17.13
C ARG A 128 9.92 -25.98 -16.39
N TYR A 129 9.91 -25.93 -15.06
CA TYR A 129 10.95 -26.54 -14.22
C TYR A 129 10.48 -27.84 -13.54
N ASN A 130 9.44 -28.50 -14.05
CA ASN A 130 8.87 -29.75 -13.50
C ASN A 130 8.59 -29.68 -11.99
N GLY A 131 8.04 -28.56 -11.52
CA GLY A 131 7.68 -28.32 -10.12
C GLY A 131 8.86 -27.97 -9.22
N ASN A 132 10.06 -27.72 -9.75
CA ASN A 132 11.21 -27.32 -8.94
C ASN A 132 11.12 -25.85 -8.50
N VAL A 133 10.45 -25.65 -7.37
CA VAL A 133 10.21 -24.33 -6.75
C VAL A 133 11.51 -23.56 -6.47
N SER A 134 12.63 -24.24 -6.21
CA SER A 134 13.92 -23.60 -5.91
C SER A 134 14.52 -22.85 -7.12
N LEU A 135 14.12 -23.21 -8.34
CA LEU A 135 14.51 -22.52 -9.58
C LEU A 135 13.49 -21.46 -10.02
N ALA A 136 12.26 -21.53 -9.50
CA ALA A 136 11.19 -20.58 -9.80
C ALA A 136 11.35 -19.30 -8.96
N ARG A 137 12.36 -18.49 -9.27
CA ARG A 137 12.50 -17.15 -8.67
C ARG A 137 11.76 -16.12 -9.52
N LEU A 138 10.74 -15.51 -8.93
CA LEU A 138 9.96 -14.45 -9.56
C LEU A 138 10.81 -13.20 -9.84
N SER A 139 11.84 -12.98 -9.02
CA SER A 139 12.74 -11.84 -9.11
C SER A 139 13.91 -12.01 -10.11
N THR A 140 14.07 -13.18 -10.76
CA THR A 140 15.23 -13.47 -11.61
C THR A 140 14.91 -13.22 -13.08
N LEU A 141 15.02 -11.96 -13.49
CA LEU A 141 15.33 -11.51 -14.85
C LEU A 141 15.90 -10.09 -14.71
N MET A 142 17.22 -10.04 -14.49
CA MET A 142 18.06 -8.85 -14.67
C MET A 142 18.64 -8.87 -16.08
#